data_AF-A0A812M3H7-F1
#
_entry.id   AF-A0A812M3H7-F1
#
_cell.length_a   1.000
_cell.length_b   1.000
_cell.length_c   1.000
_cell.angle_alpha   90.00
_cell.angle_beta   90.00
_cell.angle_gamma   90.00
#
_symmetry.space_group_name_H-M   'P 1'
#
loop_
_entity.id
_entity.type
_entity.pdbx_description
1 polymer ?
#
loop_
_entity_poly.entity_id
_entity_poly.type
_entity_poly.pdbx_seq_one_letter_code
_entity_poly.pdbx_strand_id
1 'polypeptide(L)'
;MQIFILGPTAIVRKAANSCMFQNLLSHFIDRMEVKVTQTAHQNFSLAKHRFESSYEPVLRLIFHLPAFILAAQQLVRERPASDHIAIACKRFLDELTEERLLTLAMIADANSAIMRLTRYMDTEAYDSTGLQHALMTCANTLHHLFMENACREHGLMMHMREALEKPLVYVDSRGVPHSVGGKAVALRAAETACKARFQAFTKLSLATMIAEFPCFSMLAAFEAFVLSGKKFAALSRMRWLDSLARLGKFCAVDEKQLAEQMQELRPAARAVFDYSDCNVFQAWRKVCRQRPAATALHEALLRLGIMNGCTTSGVEQTFAKQSQIFTKHRRKMHASLECDETVLAGDLVSEECRVVSDEKICLQAARIWLRLRYEKKIATASRMTKGLKRTALKKNLGKMSAATATQWKLRAREELSKAMKQRGLRDVSSLERSIRLPCGHAGWSSAHEEELAFQKNKLLEKKMQASQAGLLLDAEERTIAADKPKWLKRQAQNTHKEALKAKRLSDIDLTADRRWKLADVLGGQVVALEQGLEHLRQQARRNPAEVPRRMAWVLTLYGGAAVNPAFVQSMGKKGELLQFEAAVRKAKL
;
A
#
# COMPACT_ATOMS: atom_id res chain seq x y z
N MET A 1 -6.36 0.43 -18.35
CA MET A 1 -6.21 -0.45 -17.17
C MET A 1 -7.31 -1.51 -17.00
N GLN A 2 -8.61 -1.19 -17.11
CA GLN A 2 -9.69 -2.16 -16.88
C GLN A 2 -9.67 -3.35 -17.85
N ILE A 3 -9.47 -3.10 -19.14
CA ILE A 3 -9.46 -4.14 -20.19
C ILE A 3 -8.16 -4.95 -20.20
N PHE A 4 -7.07 -4.38 -19.71
CA PHE A 4 -5.77 -5.02 -19.72
C PHE A 4 -5.56 -5.88 -18.46
N ILE A 5 -5.95 -5.39 -17.28
CA ILE A 5 -5.47 -5.97 -16.00
C ILE A 5 -6.56 -6.12 -14.93
N LEU A 6 -7.30 -5.05 -14.62
CA LEU A 6 -8.14 -5.02 -13.40
C LEU A 6 -9.54 -5.62 -13.59
N GLY A 7 -10.11 -5.48 -14.78
CA GLY A 7 -11.50 -5.83 -15.08
C GLY A 7 -11.76 -7.34 -15.09
N PRO A 8 -13.02 -7.79 -14.97
CA PRO A 8 -13.41 -9.20 -15.12
C PRO A 8 -13.06 -9.79 -16.48
N THR A 9 -13.07 -8.96 -17.51
CA THR A 9 -12.71 -9.32 -18.90
C THR A 9 -11.26 -8.97 -19.23
N ALA A 10 -10.42 -8.72 -18.23
CA ALA A 10 -9.04 -8.33 -18.48
C ALA A 10 -8.22 -9.46 -19.12
N ILE A 11 -7.45 -9.15 -20.17
CA ILE A 11 -6.68 -10.17 -20.90
C ILE A 11 -5.69 -10.93 -20.00
N VAL A 12 -5.01 -10.20 -19.11
CA VAL A 12 -4.08 -10.77 -18.13
C VAL A 12 -4.78 -11.72 -17.17
N ARG A 13 -6.04 -11.44 -16.80
CA ARG A 13 -6.82 -12.34 -15.94
C ARG A 13 -7.33 -13.55 -16.69
N LYS A 14 -7.66 -13.43 -17.97
CA LYS A 14 -8.00 -14.60 -18.80
C LYS A 14 -6.78 -15.50 -18.98
N ALA A 15 -5.62 -14.93 -19.25
CA ALA A 15 -4.35 -15.63 -19.26
C ALA A 15 -4.04 -16.29 -17.89
N ALA A 16 -4.31 -15.62 -16.77
CA ALA A 16 -4.07 -16.20 -15.43
C ALA A 16 -4.95 -17.42 -15.12
N ASN A 17 -6.17 -17.48 -15.65
CA ASN A 17 -7.18 -18.48 -15.26
C ASN A 17 -7.46 -19.54 -16.33
N SER A 18 -6.90 -19.42 -17.54
CA SER A 18 -7.11 -20.36 -18.63
C SER A 18 -5.83 -21.10 -18.98
N CYS A 19 -5.82 -22.43 -18.76
CA CYS A 19 -4.69 -23.30 -19.14
C CYS A 19 -4.39 -23.24 -20.64
N MET A 20 -5.44 -23.26 -21.48
CA MET A 20 -5.29 -23.13 -22.93
C MET A 20 -4.62 -21.80 -23.31
N PHE A 21 -5.04 -20.68 -22.71
CA PHE A 21 -4.41 -19.38 -22.95
C PHE A 21 -2.94 -19.43 -22.54
N GLN A 22 -2.63 -19.96 -21.35
CA GLN A 22 -1.24 -20.08 -20.88
C GLN A 22 -0.37 -20.89 -21.83
N ASN A 23 -0.89 -22.01 -22.35
CA ASN A 23 -0.16 -22.86 -23.30
C ASN A 23 0.12 -22.12 -24.62
N LEU A 24 -0.89 -21.44 -25.18
CA LEU A 24 -0.70 -20.62 -26.39
C LEU A 24 0.28 -19.48 -26.16
N LEU A 25 0.15 -18.79 -25.03
CA LEU A 25 1.03 -17.69 -24.68
C LEU A 25 2.48 -18.16 -24.49
N SER A 26 2.69 -19.29 -23.81
CA SER A 26 4.00 -19.94 -23.70
C SER A 26 4.58 -20.28 -25.06
N HIS A 27 3.79 -20.93 -25.93
CA HIS A 27 4.19 -21.27 -27.30
C HIS A 27 4.65 -20.05 -28.11
N PHE A 28 3.92 -18.93 -28.03
CA PHE A 28 4.31 -17.70 -28.72
C PHE A 28 5.51 -17.01 -28.09
N ILE A 29 5.64 -17.00 -26.75
CA ILE A 29 6.82 -16.45 -26.07
C ILE A 29 8.08 -17.22 -26.46
N ASP A 30 8.01 -18.54 -26.58
CA ASP A 30 9.16 -19.37 -26.94
C ASP A 30 9.67 -19.12 -28.37
N ARG A 31 8.83 -18.54 -29.22
CA ARG A 31 9.15 -18.14 -30.61
C ARG A 31 9.57 -16.68 -30.76
N MET A 32 9.52 -15.87 -29.70
CA MET A 32 9.99 -14.49 -29.75
C MET A 32 11.53 -14.44 -29.81
N GLU A 33 12.08 -13.53 -30.62
CA GLU A 33 13.52 -13.28 -30.71
C GLU A 33 14.12 -12.80 -29.37
N VAL A 34 13.41 -11.88 -28.69
CA VAL A 34 13.81 -11.35 -27.39
C VAL A 34 13.14 -12.14 -26.27
N LYS A 35 13.91 -13.02 -25.62
CA LYS A 35 13.44 -13.79 -24.46
C LYS A 35 13.85 -13.10 -23.16
N VAL A 36 12.93 -12.35 -22.56
CA VAL A 36 13.07 -11.97 -21.13
C VAL A 36 12.64 -13.17 -20.30
N THR A 37 13.57 -14.06 -19.96
CA THR A 37 13.26 -15.28 -19.19
C THR A 37 12.77 -14.92 -17.80
N GLN A 38 11.55 -15.33 -17.46
CA GLN A 38 11.07 -15.37 -16.09
C GLN A 38 10.97 -16.83 -15.69
N THR A 39 11.52 -17.19 -14.54
CA THR A 39 11.35 -18.54 -13.95
C THR A 39 9.88 -18.93 -13.71
N ALA A 40 8.92 -18.02 -13.95
CA ALA A 40 7.50 -18.29 -13.99
C ALA A 40 6.76 -17.37 -14.99
N HIS A 41 6.99 -17.52 -16.30
CA HIS A 41 6.23 -16.79 -17.36
C HIS A 41 4.69 -16.91 -17.21
N GLN A 42 4.20 -17.94 -16.52
CA GLN A 42 2.77 -18.26 -16.39
C GLN A 42 2.08 -17.59 -15.19
N ASN A 43 2.81 -16.97 -14.25
CA ASN A 43 2.19 -16.43 -13.04
C ASN A 43 1.61 -15.00 -13.22
N PHE A 44 0.46 -14.91 -13.87
CA PHE A 44 -0.32 -13.66 -14.00
C PHE A 44 -1.26 -13.42 -12.81
N SER A 45 -1.00 -14.03 -11.64
CA SER A 45 -1.87 -13.87 -10.49
C SER A 45 -1.93 -12.40 -10.04
N LEU A 46 -3.16 -11.95 -9.79
CA LEU A 46 -3.49 -10.60 -9.34
C LEU A 46 -4.34 -10.71 -8.09
N ALA A 47 -3.89 -10.09 -7.00
CA ALA A 47 -4.65 -9.96 -5.77
C ALA A 47 -5.25 -8.55 -5.71
N LYS A 48 -6.50 -8.36 -6.17
CA LYS A 48 -7.12 -7.03 -6.30
C LYS A 48 -7.07 -6.16 -5.02
N HIS A 49 -7.08 -6.78 -3.85
CA HIS A 49 -6.97 -6.10 -2.55
C HIS A 49 -5.55 -5.59 -2.25
N ARG A 50 -4.54 -5.99 -3.03
CA ARG A 50 -3.16 -5.54 -2.93
C ARG A 50 -2.80 -4.75 -4.18
N PHE A 51 -2.67 -3.44 -4.01
CA PHE A 51 -2.21 -2.54 -5.08
C PHE A 51 -0.87 -3.02 -5.69
N GLU A 52 0.00 -3.63 -4.87
CA GLU A 52 1.25 -4.24 -5.30
C GLU A 52 1.13 -5.34 -6.35
N SER A 53 0.03 -6.10 -6.33
CA SER A 53 -0.08 -7.28 -7.17
C SER A 53 -0.27 -6.98 -8.65
N SER A 54 -0.59 -5.74 -9.04
CA SER A 54 -0.80 -5.40 -10.44
C SER A 54 0.49 -5.13 -11.21
N TYR A 55 1.58 -4.76 -10.55
CA TYR A 55 2.82 -4.38 -11.25
C TYR A 55 3.42 -5.53 -12.06
N GLU A 56 3.58 -6.72 -11.47
CA GLU A 56 4.19 -7.87 -12.14
C GLU A 56 3.38 -8.35 -13.36
N PRO A 57 2.04 -8.45 -13.31
CA PRO A 57 1.25 -8.74 -14.49
C PRO A 57 1.32 -7.66 -15.59
N VAL A 58 1.36 -6.35 -15.22
CA VAL A 58 1.58 -5.27 -16.23
C VAL A 58 2.90 -5.48 -16.95
N LEU A 59 3.96 -5.70 -16.17
CA LEU A 59 5.32 -5.86 -16.67
C LEU A 59 5.43 -6.99 -17.69
N ARG A 60 4.82 -8.14 -17.39
CA ARG A 60 4.83 -9.31 -18.28
C ARG A 60 4.03 -9.07 -19.55
N LEU A 61 2.89 -8.39 -19.45
CA LEU A 61 2.11 -8.01 -20.61
C LEU A 61 2.92 -7.10 -21.54
N ILE A 62 3.68 -6.14 -20.99
CA ILE A 62 4.55 -5.26 -21.76
C ILE A 62 5.67 -6.05 -22.46
N PHE A 63 6.42 -6.89 -21.72
CA PHE A 63 7.52 -7.66 -22.30
C PHE A 63 7.08 -8.70 -23.34
N HIS A 64 5.86 -9.21 -23.22
CA HIS A 64 5.33 -10.27 -24.07
C HIS A 64 4.16 -9.80 -24.92
N LEU A 65 4.05 -8.49 -25.19
CA LEU A 65 2.92 -7.92 -25.91
C LEU A 65 2.66 -8.61 -27.26
N PRO A 66 3.67 -8.89 -28.12
CA PRO A 66 3.44 -9.60 -29.38
C PRO A 66 2.82 -10.98 -29.17
N ALA A 67 3.30 -11.74 -28.19
CA ALA A 67 2.76 -13.05 -27.86
C ALA A 67 1.31 -12.97 -27.34
N PHE A 68 0.97 -11.94 -26.57
CA PHE A 68 -0.41 -11.68 -26.13
C PHE A 68 -1.35 -11.39 -27.30
N ILE A 69 -0.90 -10.60 -28.29
CA ILE A 69 -1.67 -10.29 -29.50
C ILE A 69 -1.93 -11.56 -30.31
N LEU A 70 -0.89 -12.36 -30.56
CA LEU A 70 -1.00 -13.61 -31.31
C LEU A 70 -1.89 -14.64 -30.60
N ALA A 71 -1.72 -14.81 -29.29
CA ALA A 71 -2.57 -15.69 -28.49
C ALA A 71 -4.03 -15.24 -28.51
N ALA A 72 -4.28 -13.92 -28.37
CA ALA A 72 -5.64 -13.38 -28.43
C ALA A 72 -6.27 -13.58 -29.81
N GLN A 73 -5.54 -13.35 -30.89
CA GLN A 73 -6.03 -13.56 -32.26
C GLN A 73 -6.37 -15.03 -32.52
N GLN A 74 -5.52 -15.95 -32.09
CA GLN A 74 -5.78 -17.39 -32.23
C GLN A 74 -7.03 -17.81 -31.44
N LEU A 75 -7.17 -17.33 -30.20
CA LEU A 75 -8.34 -17.64 -29.37
C LEU A 75 -9.65 -17.06 -29.93
N VAL A 76 -9.61 -15.90 -30.59
CA VAL A 76 -10.79 -15.32 -31.26
C VAL A 76 -11.21 -16.17 -32.46
N ARG A 77 -10.25 -16.80 -33.16
CA ARG A 77 -10.54 -17.65 -34.33
C ARG A 77 -11.03 -19.05 -33.95
N GLU A 78 -10.43 -19.64 -32.93
CA GLU A 78 -10.67 -21.05 -32.57
C GLU A 78 -11.88 -21.26 -31.65
N ARG A 79 -12.27 -20.24 -30.86
CA ARG A 79 -13.35 -20.38 -29.87
C ARG A 79 -14.66 -19.80 -30.39
N PRO A 80 -15.82 -20.35 -29.95
CA PRO A 80 -17.13 -19.78 -30.27
C PRO A 80 -17.24 -18.31 -29.87
N ALA A 81 -17.98 -17.51 -30.64
CA ALA A 81 -18.17 -16.07 -30.36
C ALA A 81 -18.86 -15.79 -29.01
N SER A 82 -19.61 -16.74 -28.47
CA SER A 82 -20.26 -16.68 -27.15
C SER A 82 -19.29 -16.96 -25.99
N ASP A 83 -18.08 -17.45 -26.27
CA ASP A 83 -17.11 -17.80 -25.25
C ASP A 83 -16.52 -16.55 -24.58
N HIS A 84 -16.54 -16.53 -23.25
CA HIS A 84 -16.11 -15.38 -22.46
C HIS A 84 -14.62 -15.03 -22.62
N ILE A 85 -13.77 -15.98 -23.04
CA ILE A 85 -12.36 -15.73 -23.35
C ILE A 85 -12.26 -15.09 -24.72
N ALA A 86 -12.98 -15.63 -25.72
CA ALA A 86 -13.03 -15.05 -27.06
C ALA A 86 -13.51 -13.59 -27.04
N ILE A 87 -14.58 -13.29 -26.29
CA ILE A 87 -15.10 -11.93 -26.10
C ILE A 87 -14.04 -11.01 -25.47
N ALA A 88 -13.32 -11.49 -24.45
CA ALA A 88 -12.26 -10.72 -23.80
C ALA A 88 -11.05 -10.48 -24.72
N CYS A 89 -10.66 -11.48 -25.51
CA CYS A 89 -9.60 -11.36 -26.51
C CYS A 89 -9.98 -10.39 -27.62
N LYS A 90 -11.20 -10.48 -28.15
CA LYS A 90 -11.76 -9.53 -29.12
C LYS A 90 -11.70 -8.10 -28.59
N ARG A 91 -12.25 -7.87 -27.40
CA ARG A 91 -12.21 -6.55 -26.76
C ARG A 91 -10.78 -6.07 -26.52
N PHE A 92 -9.85 -6.95 -26.15
CA PHE A 92 -8.45 -6.58 -26.00
C PHE A 92 -7.88 -6.07 -27.33
N LEU A 93 -8.07 -6.82 -28.43
CA LEU A 93 -7.60 -6.45 -29.77
C LEU A 93 -8.23 -5.14 -30.26
N ASP A 94 -9.55 -4.99 -30.16
CA ASP A 94 -10.30 -3.80 -30.60
C ASP A 94 -9.85 -2.50 -29.89
N GLU A 95 -9.19 -2.63 -28.74
CA GLU A 95 -8.85 -1.54 -27.83
C GLU A 95 -7.33 -1.26 -27.78
N LEU A 96 -6.55 -1.91 -28.65
CA LEU A 96 -5.12 -1.69 -28.81
C LEU A 96 -4.86 -0.40 -29.61
N THR A 97 -4.25 0.58 -28.95
CA THR A 97 -3.71 1.78 -29.57
C THR A 97 -2.35 2.10 -28.98
N GLU A 98 -1.50 2.81 -29.73
CA GLU A 98 -0.17 3.25 -29.27
C GLU A 98 -0.30 4.03 -27.95
N GLU A 99 -1.27 4.94 -27.89
CA GLU A 99 -1.55 5.76 -26.71
C GLU A 99 -1.85 4.91 -25.47
N ARG A 100 -2.65 3.86 -25.60
CA ARG A 100 -3.02 3.00 -24.46
C ARG A 100 -1.88 2.12 -24.01
N LEU A 101 -1.08 1.62 -24.95
CA LEU A 101 0.09 0.80 -24.66
C LEU A 101 1.21 1.63 -23.99
N LEU A 102 1.50 2.82 -24.51
CA LEU A 102 2.42 3.77 -23.87
C LEU A 102 1.91 4.21 -22.50
N THR A 103 0.62 4.51 -22.36
CA THR A 103 0.01 4.83 -21.07
C THR A 103 0.22 3.68 -20.08
N LEU A 104 0.00 2.43 -20.49
CA LEU A 104 0.19 1.26 -19.64
C LEU A 104 1.65 1.13 -19.17
N ALA A 105 2.60 1.41 -20.05
CA ALA A 105 4.02 1.39 -19.73
C ALA A 105 4.41 2.49 -18.74
N MET A 106 3.91 3.72 -18.93
CA MET A 106 4.14 4.82 -17.99
C MET A 106 3.48 4.56 -16.62
N ILE A 107 2.30 3.91 -16.58
CA ILE A 107 1.68 3.46 -15.31
C ILE A 107 2.62 2.49 -14.59
N ALA A 108 3.24 1.56 -15.33
CA ALA A 108 4.15 0.59 -14.74
C ALA A 108 5.42 1.26 -14.19
N ASP A 109 5.97 2.25 -14.88
CA ASP A 109 7.12 3.04 -14.40
C ASP A 109 6.77 3.83 -13.13
N ALA A 110 5.63 4.52 -13.11
CA ALA A 110 5.13 5.21 -11.92
C ALA A 110 4.93 4.23 -10.75
N ASN A 111 4.31 3.08 -11.02
CA ASN A 111 4.06 2.05 -10.02
C ASN A 111 5.38 1.48 -9.48
N SER A 112 6.41 1.29 -10.30
CA SER A 112 7.74 0.85 -9.84
C SER A 112 8.34 1.79 -8.80
N ALA A 113 8.17 3.12 -8.97
CA ALA A 113 8.63 4.12 -8.00
C ALA A 113 7.79 4.09 -6.71
N ILE A 114 6.46 4.15 -6.84
CA ILE A 114 5.51 4.17 -5.71
C ILE A 114 5.59 2.87 -4.91
N MET A 115 5.81 1.73 -5.56
CA MET A 115 5.92 0.43 -4.90
C MET A 115 7.13 0.36 -3.98
N ARG A 116 8.22 1.04 -4.31
CA ARG A 116 9.40 1.08 -3.44
C ARG A 116 9.08 1.81 -2.13
N LEU A 117 8.39 2.93 -2.23
CA LEU A 117 7.92 3.68 -1.06
C LEU A 117 6.91 2.87 -0.26
N THR A 118 5.95 2.22 -0.95
CA THR A 118 4.93 1.38 -0.30
C THR A 118 5.59 0.23 0.47
N ARG A 119 6.51 -0.51 -0.16
CA ARG A 119 7.26 -1.59 0.50
C ARG A 119 8.09 -1.08 1.67
N TYR A 120 8.66 0.11 1.56
CA TYR A 120 9.40 0.74 2.66
C TYR A 120 8.52 0.97 3.89
N MET A 121 7.28 1.42 3.67
CA MET A 121 6.30 1.63 4.75
C MET A 121 5.67 0.32 5.24
N ASP A 122 5.65 -0.72 4.40
CA ASP A 122 5.05 -2.03 4.72
C ASP A 122 6.03 -3.03 5.35
N THR A 123 7.28 -2.63 5.63
CA THR A 123 8.21 -3.52 6.33
C THR A 123 7.97 -3.49 7.84
N GLU A 124 7.99 -4.66 8.49
CA GLU A 124 8.03 -4.77 9.96
C GLU A 124 9.26 -4.09 10.57
N ALA A 125 10.36 -4.07 9.82
CA ALA A 125 11.57 -3.32 10.15
C ALA A 125 11.48 -1.84 9.72
N TYR A 126 10.29 -1.25 9.78
CA TYR A 126 10.07 0.16 9.41
C TYR A 126 11.03 1.05 10.21
N ASP A 127 11.80 1.85 9.48
CA ASP A 127 12.79 2.78 10.01
C ASP A 127 12.31 4.20 9.73
N SER A 128 11.84 4.92 10.74
CA SER A 128 11.35 6.29 10.55
C SER A 128 12.48 7.24 10.10
N THR A 129 13.74 6.93 10.45
CA THR A 129 14.90 7.76 10.07
C THR A 129 15.13 7.78 8.55
N GLY A 130 14.76 6.72 7.85
CA GLY A 130 14.88 6.64 6.39
C GLY A 130 13.62 7.04 5.61
N LEU A 131 12.51 7.35 6.28
CA LEU A 131 11.23 7.66 5.63
C LEU A 131 11.39 8.85 4.67
N GLN A 132 11.96 9.94 5.16
CA GLN A 132 12.10 11.16 4.37
C GLN A 132 12.99 10.93 3.13
N HIS A 133 14.04 10.13 3.25
CA HIS A 133 14.86 9.73 2.11
C HIS A 133 14.08 8.88 1.11
N ALA A 134 13.25 7.94 1.57
CA ALA A 134 12.41 7.11 0.71
C ALA A 134 11.37 7.94 -0.05
N LEU A 135 10.71 8.90 0.62
CA LEU A 135 9.78 9.86 0.02
C LEU A 135 10.47 10.70 -1.06
N MET A 136 11.60 11.33 -0.71
CA MET A 136 12.37 12.15 -1.66
C MET A 136 12.89 11.35 -2.85
N THR A 137 13.27 10.08 -2.64
CA THR A 137 13.66 9.20 -3.75
C THR A 137 12.48 8.96 -4.69
N CYS A 138 11.30 8.64 -4.14
CA CYS A 138 10.09 8.42 -4.93
C CYS A 138 9.69 9.68 -5.71
N ALA A 139 9.65 10.83 -5.03
CA ALA A 139 9.29 12.12 -5.61
C ALA A 139 10.25 12.53 -6.75
N ASN A 140 11.57 12.43 -6.51
CA ASN A 140 12.56 12.73 -7.53
C ASN A 140 12.49 11.74 -8.71
N THR A 141 12.21 10.46 -8.47
CA THR A 141 12.04 9.49 -9.55
C THR A 141 10.83 9.82 -10.43
N LEU A 142 9.67 10.12 -9.84
CA LEU A 142 8.47 10.50 -10.61
C LEU A 142 8.70 11.80 -11.39
N HIS A 143 9.30 12.80 -10.74
CA HIS A 143 9.64 14.07 -11.38
C HIS A 143 10.57 13.86 -12.59
N HIS A 144 11.68 13.15 -12.39
CA HIS A 144 12.64 12.90 -13.47
C HIS A 144 12.01 12.11 -14.63
N LEU A 145 11.24 11.06 -14.34
CA LEU A 145 10.58 10.26 -15.37
C LEU A 145 9.60 11.08 -16.22
N PHE A 146 8.76 11.91 -15.61
CA PHE A 146 7.59 12.47 -16.29
C PHE A 146 7.63 13.99 -16.49
N MET A 147 8.17 14.75 -15.54
CA MET A 147 8.37 16.20 -15.71
C MET A 147 9.53 16.48 -16.65
N GLU A 148 10.63 15.72 -16.50
CA GLU A 148 11.82 15.85 -17.35
C GLU A 148 11.85 14.87 -18.52
N ASN A 149 10.78 14.09 -18.71
CA ASN A 149 10.58 13.19 -19.84
C ASN A 149 11.62 12.06 -19.96
N ALA A 150 12.30 11.70 -18.86
CA ALA A 150 13.31 10.65 -18.85
C ALA A 150 12.73 9.24 -19.10
N CYS A 151 11.40 9.06 -19.01
CA CYS A 151 10.74 7.80 -19.37
C CYS A 151 10.94 7.40 -20.85
N ARG A 152 11.36 8.33 -21.72
CA ARG A 152 11.72 8.04 -23.12
C ARG A 152 13.06 7.32 -23.26
N GLU A 153 13.95 7.46 -22.28
CA GLU A 153 15.30 6.89 -22.30
C GLU A 153 15.43 5.74 -21.31
N HIS A 154 14.53 5.66 -20.34
CA HIS A 154 14.57 4.70 -19.25
C HIS A 154 13.20 4.09 -18.96
N GLY A 155 13.21 2.88 -18.39
CA GLY A 155 12.00 2.23 -17.91
C GLY A 155 11.21 1.50 -19.00
N LEU A 156 9.95 1.20 -18.68
CA LEU A 156 9.06 0.40 -19.50
C LEU A 156 8.45 1.19 -20.64
N MET A 157 8.30 2.50 -20.49
CA MET A 157 7.86 3.36 -21.59
C MET A 157 8.84 3.30 -22.76
N MET A 158 10.15 3.41 -22.49
CA MET A 158 11.20 3.23 -23.50
C MET A 158 11.08 1.86 -24.19
N HIS A 159 10.96 0.77 -23.42
CA HIS A 159 10.80 -0.57 -24.01
C HIS A 159 9.54 -0.72 -24.87
N MET A 160 8.41 -0.16 -24.42
CA MET A 160 7.17 -0.16 -25.20
C MET A 160 7.30 0.68 -26.47
N ARG A 161 8.03 1.80 -26.43
CA ARG A 161 8.28 2.62 -27.61
C ARG A 161 9.07 1.84 -28.66
N GLU A 162 10.16 1.19 -28.26
CA GLU A 162 10.96 0.33 -29.16
C GLU A 162 10.11 -0.79 -29.77
N ALA A 163 9.22 -1.39 -28.98
CA ALA A 163 8.30 -2.42 -29.48
C ALA A 163 7.29 -1.87 -30.51
N LEU A 164 6.90 -0.59 -30.38
CA LEU A 164 5.95 0.09 -31.27
C LEU A 164 6.61 0.79 -32.46
N GLU A 165 7.93 0.87 -32.52
CA GLU A 165 8.65 1.35 -33.71
C GLU A 165 8.44 0.41 -34.90
N LYS A 166 8.26 -0.90 -34.63
CA LYS A 166 7.87 -1.89 -35.63
C LYS A 166 6.35 -2.08 -35.64
N PRO A 167 5.72 -2.23 -36.82
CA PRO A 167 4.29 -2.47 -36.89
C PRO A 167 3.93 -3.85 -36.31
N LEU A 168 3.08 -3.87 -35.29
CA LEU A 168 2.46 -5.08 -34.76
C LEU A 168 1.14 -5.30 -35.50
N VAL A 169 1.16 -6.21 -36.47
CA VAL A 169 -0.01 -6.53 -37.32
C VAL A 169 -0.83 -7.65 -36.68
N TYR A 170 -2.15 -7.47 -36.65
CA TYR A 170 -3.10 -8.48 -36.21
C TYR A 170 -4.39 -8.39 -37.02
N VAL A 171 -5.20 -9.44 -36.97
CA VAL A 171 -6.52 -9.47 -37.61
C VAL A 171 -7.57 -9.44 -36.51
N ASP A 172 -8.52 -8.51 -36.61
CA ASP A 172 -9.60 -8.42 -35.64
C ASP A 172 -10.62 -9.56 -35.81
N SER A 173 -11.63 -9.55 -34.95
CA SER A 173 -12.73 -10.52 -35.00
C SER A 173 -13.59 -10.46 -36.26
N ARG A 174 -13.48 -9.42 -37.08
CA ARG A 174 -14.23 -9.20 -38.32
C ARG A 174 -13.40 -9.57 -39.55
N GLY A 175 -12.18 -10.08 -39.37
CA GLY A 175 -11.27 -10.38 -40.47
C GLY A 175 -10.55 -9.16 -41.03
N VAL A 176 -10.69 -7.99 -40.39
CA VAL A 176 -10.04 -6.75 -40.84
C VAL A 176 -8.60 -6.72 -40.30
N PRO A 177 -7.59 -6.49 -41.15
CA PRO A 177 -6.23 -6.32 -40.70
C PRO A 177 -6.06 -4.96 -40.01
N HIS A 178 -5.48 -4.98 -38.81
CA HIS A 178 -5.09 -3.81 -38.04
C HIS A 178 -3.58 -3.82 -37.81
N SER A 179 -3.02 -2.64 -37.58
CA SER A 179 -1.62 -2.49 -37.21
C SER A 179 -1.50 -1.43 -36.11
N VAL A 180 -0.74 -1.75 -35.08
CA VAL A 180 -0.39 -0.84 -33.99
C VAL A 180 1.13 -0.68 -33.98
N GLY A 181 1.61 0.55 -34.00
CA GLY A 181 3.03 0.86 -34.20
C GLY A 181 3.41 1.07 -35.68
N GLY A 182 4.69 1.31 -35.94
CA GLY A 182 5.24 1.56 -37.28
C GLY A 182 4.93 2.95 -37.87
N LYS A 183 3.85 3.60 -37.46
CA LYS A 183 3.48 4.96 -37.90
C LYS A 183 4.10 6.02 -36.98
N ALA A 184 5.24 6.57 -37.38
CA ALA A 184 6.00 7.55 -36.59
C ALA A 184 5.20 8.80 -36.15
N VAL A 185 4.21 9.24 -36.94
CA VAL A 185 3.35 10.38 -36.60
C VAL A 185 2.37 10.03 -35.47
N ALA A 186 1.68 8.88 -35.59
CA ALA A 186 0.73 8.41 -34.57
C ALA A 186 1.44 8.13 -33.24
N LEU A 187 2.62 7.52 -33.29
CA LEU A 187 3.43 7.25 -32.09
C LEU A 187 3.82 8.55 -31.37
N ARG A 188 4.28 9.58 -32.09
CA ARG A 188 4.63 10.89 -31.51
C ARG A 188 3.43 11.63 -30.90
N ALA A 189 2.27 11.59 -31.56
CA ALA A 189 1.03 12.14 -31.00
C ALA A 189 0.64 11.43 -29.71
N ALA A 190 0.70 10.10 -29.68
CA ALA A 190 0.46 9.28 -28.50
C ALA A 190 1.45 9.59 -27.36
N GLU A 191 2.75 9.74 -27.65
CA GLU A 191 3.77 10.13 -26.67
C GLU A 191 3.44 11.49 -26.03
N THR A 192 3.04 12.47 -26.85
CA THR A 192 2.73 13.83 -26.38
C THR A 192 1.51 13.83 -25.46
N ALA A 193 0.45 13.11 -25.83
CA ALA A 193 -0.75 12.96 -25.01
C ALA A 193 -0.45 12.24 -23.68
N CYS A 194 0.32 11.14 -23.72
CA CYS A 194 0.69 10.41 -22.52
C CYS A 194 1.58 11.25 -21.59
N LYS A 195 2.54 11.99 -22.14
CA LYS A 195 3.40 12.92 -21.39
C LYS A 195 2.56 13.95 -20.65
N ALA A 196 1.62 14.62 -21.33
CA ALA A 196 0.77 15.63 -20.70
C ALA A 196 -0.01 15.06 -19.50
N ARG A 197 -0.61 13.87 -19.65
CA ARG A 197 -1.34 13.17 -18.57
C ARG A 197 -0.43 12.80 -17.40
N PHE A 198 0.77 12.31 -17.67
CA PHE A 198 1.70 11.90 -16.61
C PHE A 198 2.40 13.07 -15.91
N GLN A 199 2.55 14.21 -16.58
CA GLN A 199 2.95 15.45 -15.92
C GLN A 199 1.89 15.91 -14.92
N ALA A 200 0.62 15.89 -15.31
CA ALA A 200 -0.50 16.19 -14.39
C ALA A 200 -0.54 15.23 -13.20
N PHE A 201 -0.47 13.92 -13.47
CA PHE A 201 -0.38 12.88 -12.43
C PHE A 201 0.79 13.12 -11.47
N THR A 202 1.97 13.46 -12.00
CA THR A 202 3.17 13.68 -11.20
C THR A 202 3.02 14.90 -10.32
N LYS A 203 2.48 16.01 -10.84
CA LYS A 203 2.21 17.22 -10.03
C LYS A 203 1.30 16.94 -8.85
N LEU A 204 0.16 16.27 -9.09
CA LEU A 204 -0.76 15.91 -8.01
C LEU A 204 -0.14 14.91 -7.02
N SER A 205 0.63 13.94 -7.52
CA SER A 205 1.34 12.98 -6.66
C SER A 205 2.36 13.68 -5.75
N LEU A 206 3.13 14.62 -6.30
CA LEU A 206 4.09 15.41 -5.52
C LEU A 206 3.38 16.32 -4.50
N ALA A 207 2.31 17.00 -4.90
CA ALA A 207 1.51 17.83 -3.99
C ALA A 207 0.93 17.00 -2.83
N THR A 208 0.41 15.81 -3.15
CA THR A 208 -0.11 14.86 -2.15
C THR A 208 1.00 14.38 -1.22
N MET A 209 2.18 13.99 -1.74
CA MET A 209 3.30 13.57 -0.90
C MET A 209 3.75 14.66 0.07
N ILE A 210 3.84 15.91 -0.40
CA ILE A 210 4.22 17.07 0.44
C ILE A 210 3.14 17.37 1.48
N ALA A 211 1.86 17.33 1.08
CA ALA A 211 0.74 17.54 2.00
C ALA A 211 0.62 16.42 3.04
N GLU A 212 0.90 15.16 2.68
CA GLU A 212 0.80 14.03 3.61
C GLU A 212 1.99 13.91 4.54
N PHE A 213 3.20 14.10 4.00
CA PHE A 213 4.47 13.95 4.70
C PHE A 213 5.27 15.25 4.64
N PRO A 214 4.79 16.32 5.31
CA PRO A 214 5.49 17.59 5.26
C PRO A 214 6.88 17.49 5.88
N CYS A 215 7.84 18.21 5.30
CA CYS A 215 9.22 18.29 5.82
C CYS A 215 9.30 18.87 7.23
N PHE A 216 8.28 19.63 7.64
CA PHE A 216 8.16 20.19 9.00
C PHE A 216 7.52 19.21 10.00
N SER A 217 7.20 17.99 9.61
CA SER A 217 6.71 16.96 10.53
C SER A 217 7.83 16.43 11.43
N MET A 218 7.46 15.98 12.63
CA MET A 218 8.38 15.25 13.50
C MET A 218 8.98 14.01 12.82
N LEU A 219 8.16 13.26 12.07
CA LEU A 219 8.62 12.05 11.37
C LEU A 219 9.74 12.36 10.36
N ALA A 220 9.67 13.51 9.68
CA ALA A 220 10.73 13.95 8.78
C ALA A 220 12.02 14.29 9.55
N ALA A 221 11.91 14.91 10.73
CA ALA A 221 13.06 15.30 11.54
C ALA A 221 13.88 14.12 12.11
N PHE A 222 13.30 12.92 12.19
CA PHE A 222 14.06 11.71 12.57
C PHE A 222 15.14 11.33 11.56
N GLU A 223 15.19 11.94 10.37
CA GLU A 223 16.31 11.79 9.45
C GLU A 223 17.66 12.20 10.07
N ALA A 224 17.65 13.02 11.13
CA ALA A 224 18.83 13.37 11.90
C ALA A 224 19.60 12.15 12.45
N PHE A 225 18.89 11.06 12.72
CA PHE A 225 19.44 9.81 13.27
C PHE A 225 19.98 8.86 12.20
N VAL A 226 19.86 9.16 10.90
CA VAL A 226 20.36 8.29 9.82
C VAL A 226 21.83 7.97 10.03
N LEU A 227 22.17 6.68 10.11
CA LEU A 227 23.55 6.19 10.21
C LEU A 227 24.13 5.73 8.87
N SER A 228 23.32 5.40 7.86
CA SER A 228 23.83 4.91 6.57
C SER A 228 24.66 5.99 5.85
N GLY A 229 25.95 5.72 5.61
CA GLY A 229 26.89 6.71 5.04
C GLY A 229 26.43 7.34 3.73
N LYS A 230 25.83 6.56 2.82
CA LYS A 230 25.28 7.08 1.56
C LYS A 230 24.06 7.99 1.76
N LYS A 231 23.20 7.68 2.73
CA LYS A 231 22.01 8.47 3.02
C LYS A 231 22.37 9.75 3.78
N PHE A 232 23.33 9.68 4.70
CA PHE A 232 23.82 10.84 5.44
C PHE A 232 24.60 11.81 4.56
N ALA A 233 25.46 11.33 3.66
CA ALA A 233 26.16 12.20 2.72
C ALA A 233 25.20 12.97 1.79
N ALA A 234 23.98 12.48 1.60
CA ALA A 234 22.93 13.17 0.85
C ALA A 234 22.16 14.21 1.68
N LEU A 235 22.34 14.25 3.01
CA LEU A 235 21.72 15.21 3.90
C LEU A 235 22.64 16.43 4.05
N SER A 236 22.17 17.61 3.65
CA SER A 236 22.94 18.83 3.87
C SER A 236 23.06 19.13 5.36
N ARG A 237 24.19 19.74 5.77
CA ARG A 237 24.42 20.13 7.17
C ARG A 237 23.29 21.02 7.70
N MET A 238 22.83 21.97 6.90
CA MET A 238 21.73 22.88 7.25
C MET A 238 20.44 22.10 7.56
N ARG A 239 20.08 21.15 6.70
CA ARG A 239 18.88 20.33 6.91
C ARG A 239 18.99 19.39 8.10
N TRP A 240 20.20 18.88 8.37
CA TRP A 240 20.47 18.11 9.57
C TRP A 240 20.27 18.96 10.83
N LEU A 241 20.76 20.20 10.84
CA LEU A 241 20.53 21.14 11.94
C LEU A 241 19.05 21.50 12.09
N ASP A 242 18.33 21.78 11.00
CA ASP A 242 16.88 22.04 11.05
C ASP A 242 16.09 20.87 11.66
N SER A 243 16.52 19.64 11.36
CA SER A 243 15.94 18.43 11.94
C SER A 243 16.20 18.34 13.44
N LEU A 244 17.42 18.66 13.89
CA LEU A 244 17.78 18.69 15.31
C LEU A 244 17.06 19.81 16.06
N ALA A 245 16.97 21.01 15.49
CA ALA A 245 16.21 22.14 16.04
C ALA A 245 14.75 21.75 16.30
N ARG A 246 14.14 21.07 15.32
CA ARG A 246 12.76 20.60 15.44
C ARG A 246 12.60 19.51 16.50
N LEU A 247 13.54 18.57 16.57
CA LEU A 247 13.56 17.55 17.62
C LEU A 247 13.76 18.18 19.00
N GLY A 248 14.59 19.21 19.12
CA GLY A 248 14.78 20.01 20.33
C GLY A 248 13.48 20.61 20.82
N LYS A 249 12.76 21.34 19.95
CA LYS A 249 11.44 21.90 20.25
C LYS A 249 10.42 20.82 20.65
N PHE A 250 10.33 19.73 19.89
CA PHE A 250 9.36 18.67 20.15
C PHE A 250 9.62 17.91 21.45
N CYS A 251 10.89 17.62 21.74
CA CYS A 251 11.31 16.85 22.91
C CYS A 251 11.51 17.73 24.16
N ALA A 252 11.35 19.05 24.02
CA ALA A 252 11.64 20.03 25.08
C ALA A 252 13.07 19.91 25.62
N VAL A 253 14.05 19.74 24.72
CA VAL A 253 15.49 19.68 25.06
C VAL A 253 16.26 20.81 24.38
N ASP A 254 17.40 21.18 24.95
CA ASP A 254 18.25 22.21 24.37
C ASP A 254 18.81 21.75 23.00
N GLU A 255 18.57 22.59 21.98
CA GLU A 255 18.96 22.29 20.60
C GLU A 255 20.48 22.17 20.44
N LYS A 256 21.25 23.05 21.09
CA LYS A 256 22.71 23.07 20.95
C LYS A 256 23.31 21.83 21.61
N GLN A 257 22.85 21.51 22.82
CA GLN A 257 23.23 20.32 23.55
C GLN A 257 22.89 19.04 22.76
N LEU A 258 21.69 18.96 22.17
CA LEU A 258 21.30 17.83 21.33
C LEU A 258 22.22 17.70 20.11
N ALA A 259 22.54 18.80 19.43
CA ALA A 259 23.42 18.80 18.27
C ALA A 259 24.85 18.38 18.61
N GLU A 260 25.40 18.88 19.73
CA GLU A 260 26.73 18.52 20.23
C GLU A 260 26.79 17.02 20.57
N GLN A 261 25.83 16.52 21.35
CA GLN A 261 25.75 15.09 21.73
C GLN A 261 25.58 14.19 20.49
N MET A 262 24.75 14.60 19.53
CA MET A 262 24.60 13.88 18.27
C MET A 262 25.90 13.85 17.47
N GLN A 263 26.61 14.98 17.37
CA GLN A 263 27.88 15.05 16.63
C GLN A 263 28.97 14.20 17.29
N GLU A 264 29.08 14.25 18.61
CA GLU A 264 30.06 13.50 19.40
C GLU A 264 29.84 11.99 19.30
N LEU A 265 28.59 11.53 19.46
CA LEU A 265 28.27 10.11 19.61
C LEU A 265 27.97 9.39 18.29
N ARG A 266 27.78 10.13 17.20
CA ARG A 266 27.50 9.58 15.87
C ARG A 266 28.57 8.61 15.35
N PRO A 267 29.89 8.88 15.45
CA PRO A 267 30.90 7.92 15.00
C PRO A 267 30.81 6.57 15.72
N ALA A 268 30.55 6.58 17.03
CA ALA A 268 30.33 5.37 17.81
C ALA A 268 29.04 4.64 17.37
N ALA A 269 27.94 5.37 17.17
CA ALA A 269 26.68 4.78 16.72
C ALA A 269 26.83 4.17 15.32
N ARG A 270 27.57 4.85 14.43
CA ARG A 270 27.93 4.35 13.11
C ARG A 270 28.74 3.05 13.17
N ALA A 271 29.77 3.00 14.03
CA ALA A 271 30.57 1.80 14.22
C ALA A 271 29.69 0.64 14.71
N VAL A 272 28.84 0.86 15.72
CA VAL A 272 27.90 -0.16 16.20
C VAL A 272 26.98 -0.64 15.07
N PHE A 273 26.44 0.27 14.27
CA PHE A 273 25.57 -0.08 13.15
C PHE A 273 26.29 -0.86 12.04
N ASP A 274 27.55 -0.54 11.73
CA ASP A 274 28.30 -1.20 10.67
C ASP A 274 28.86 -2.57 11.10
N TYR A 275 29.18 -2.75 12.39
CA TYR A 275 29.79 -3.98 12.92
C TYR A 275 28.82 -4.89 13.68
N SER A 276 27.60 -4.46 13.99
CA SER A 276 26.56 -5.29 14.64
C SER A 276 25.37 -5.50 13.72
N ASP A 277 24.75 -6.69 13.79
CA ASP A 277 23.45 -6.95 13.15
C ASP A 277 22.32 -6.26 13.93
N CYS A 278 22.19 -4.95 13.77
CA CYS A 278 21.19 -4.15 14.46
C CYS A 278 20.67 -3.01 13.59
N ASN A 279 19.45 -2.55 13.89
CA ASN A 279 18.86 -1.40 13.20
C ASN A 279 19.39 -0.06 13.75
N VAL A 280 19.07 1.04 13.07
CA VAL A 280 19.55 2.40 13.42
C VAL A 280 19.21 2.76 14.87
N PHE A 281 17.97 2.50 15.31
CA PHE A 281 17.54 2.77 16.67
C PHE A 281 18.33 1.95 17.71
N GLN A 282 18.53 0.66 17.47
CA GLN A 282 19.29 -0.22 18.35
C GLN A 282 20.76 0.23 18.46
N ALA A 283 21.37 0.69 17.36
CA ALA A 283 22.73 1.21 17.36
C ALA A 283 22.86 2.45 18.26
N TRP A 284 21.98 3.44 18.06
CA TRP A 284 21.93 4.64 18.92
C TRP A 284 21.66 4.30 20.38
N ARG A 285 20.73 3.38 20.65
CA ARG A 285 20.40 2.94 22.02
C ARG A 285 21.59 2.30 22.72
N LYS A 286 22.39 1.49 22.04
CA LYS A 286 23.61 0.88 22.60
C LYS A 286 24.61 1.95 23.03
N VAL A 287 24.84 2.96 22.18
CA VAL A 287 25.78 4.06 22.48
C VAL A 287 25.28 4.95 23.62
N CYS A 288 24.00 5.33 23.60
CA CYS A 288 23.44 6.19 24.66
C CYS A 288 23.45 5.51 26.04
N ARG A 289 23.34 4.17 26.10
CA ARG A 289 23.47 3.41 27.37
C ARG A 289 24.86 3.51 27.99
N GLN A 290 25.90 3.70 27.18
CA GLN A 290 27.28 3.86 27.65
C GLN A 290 27.62 5.31 28.01
N ARG A 291 26.70 6.24 27.73
CA ARG A 291 26.87 7.69 27.89
C ARG A 291 25.63 8.30 28.56
N PRO A 292 25.38 8.01 29.84
CA PRO A 292 24.20 8.48 30.56
C PRO A 292 24.13 10.01 30.66
N ALA A 293 25.26 10.72 30.51
CA ALA A 293 25.32 12.18 30.48
C ALA A 293 24.68 12.80 29.20
N ALA A 294 24.42 12.00 28.15
CA ALA A 294 23.83 12.48 26.91
C ALA A 294 22.29 12.58 27.00
N THR A 295 21.79 13.39 27.94
CA THR A 295 20.37 13.46 28.31
C THR A 295 19.46 13.95 27.18
N ALA A 296 19.85 15.02 26.48
CA ALA A 296 19.08 15.57 25.36
C ALA A 296 18.92 14.56 24.21
N LEU A 297 20.01 13.88 23.84
CA LEU A 297 20.00 12.81 22.87
C LEU A 297 19.14 11.62 23.34
N HIS A 298 19.21 11.27 24.62
CA HIS A 298 18.42 10.18 25.16
C HIS A 298 16.92 10.42 25.00
N GLU A 299 16.44 11.62 25.35
CA GLU A 299 15.02 11.98 25.20
C GLU A 299 14.58 11.95 23.73
N ALA A 300 15.36 12.54 22.82
CA ALA A 300 15.07 12.49 21.38
C ALA A 300 15.05 11.06 20.84
N LEU A 301 15.97 10.20 21.32
CA LEU A 301 16.03 8.80 20.94
C LEU A 301 14.84 8.00 21.49
N LEU A 302 14.34 8.30 22.69
CA LEU A 302 13.12 7.66 23.22
C LEU A 302 11.93 7.93 22.31
N ARG A 303 11.76 9.17 21.83
CA ARG A 303 10.71 9.52 20.87
C ARG A 303 10.87 8.79 19.55
N LEU A 304 12.10 8.66 19.05
CA LEU A 304 12.38 7.82 17.89
C LEU A 304 11.93 6.38 18.14
N GLY A 305 12.24 5.80 19.31
CA GLY A 305 11.87 4.43 19.67
C GLY A 305 10.37 4.18 19.72
N ILE A 306 9.59 5.14 20.22
CA ILE A 306 8.11 5.07 20.25
C ILE A 306 7.54 5.12 18.84
N MET A 307 8.13 5.92 17.96
CA MET A 307 7.66 6.13 16.59
C MET A 307 8.22 5.11 15.60
N ASN A 308 9.21 4.31 16.02
CA ASN A 308 9.78 3.25 15.21
C ASN A 308 8.91 1.99 15.36
N GLY A 309 8.33 1.52 14.25
CA GLY A 309 7.38 0.40 14.28
C GLY A 309 5.90 0.78 14.34
N CYS A 310 5.52 2.02 14.01
CA CYS A 310 4.11 2.43 13.88
C CYS A 310 3.36 1.77 12.70
N THR A 311 3.87 0.69 12.12
CA THR A 311 3.25 -0.03 11.01
C THR A 311 2.58 -1.30 11.57
N THR A 312 1.25 -1.36 11.51
CA THR A 312 0.48 -2.56 11.90
C THR A 312 0.52 -3.65 10.84
N SER A 313 1.18 -3.40 9.71
CA SER A 313 1.03 -4.23 8.52
C SER A 313 1.60 -5.64 8.70
N GLY A 314 2.63 -5.85 9.51
CA GLY A 314 3.11 -7.19 9.86
C GLY A 314 2.10 -8.02 10.64
N VAL A 315 1.41 -7.37 11.59
CA VAL A 315 0.32 -7.97 12.37
C VAL A 315 -0.84 -8.32 11.45
N GLU A 316 -1.25 -7.39 10.58
CA GLU A 316 -2.31 -7.62 9.59
C GLU A 316 -1.94 -8.69 8.55
N GLN A 317 -0.68 -8.72 8.10
CA GLN A 317 -0.18 -9.76 7.19
C GLN A 317 -0.17 -11.12 7.87
N THR A 318 0.17 -11.18 9.16
CA THR A 318 0.13 -12.41 9.96
C THR A 318 -1.30 -12.87 10.11
N PHE A 319 -2.24 -12.00 10.48
CA PHE A 319 -3.67 -12.32 10.50
C PHE A 319 -4.21 -12.72 9.13
N ALA A 320 -3.77 -12.08 8.04
CA ALA A 320 -4.20 -12.44 6.69
C ALA A 320 -3.63 -13.79 6.24
N LYS A 321 -2.37 -14.10 6.57
CA LYS A 321 -1.75 -15.40 6.31
C LYS A 321 -2.43 -16.48 7.15
N GLN A 322 -2.65 -16.23 8.44
CA GLN A 322 -3.42 -17.10 9.32
C GLN A 322 -4.82 -17.31 8.75
N SER A 323 -5.58 -16.26 8.46
CA SER A 323 -6.90 -16.35 7.84
C SER A 323 -6.89 -17.12 6.53
N GLN A 324 -5.88 -16.94 5.65
CA GLN A 324 -5.73 -17.74 4.43
C GLN A 324 -5.45 -19.22 4.72
N ILE A 325 -4.62 -19.52 5.72
CA ILE A 325 -4.33 -20.87 6.19
C ILE A 325 -5.61 -21.50 6.74
N PHE A 326 -6.28 -20.82 7.68
CA PHE A 326 -7.47 -21.29 8.39
C PHE A 326 -8.71 -21.43 7.51
N THR A 327 -8.92 -20.54 6.53
CA THR A 327 -10.13 -20.57 5.68
C THR A 327 -9.90 -21.26 4.34
N LYS A 328 -9.04 -20.71 3.49
CA LYS A 328 -8.87 -21.12 2.08
C LYS A 328 -8.08 -22.42 1.94
N HIS A 329 -6.98 -22.57 2.67
CA HIS A 329 -6.13 -23.76 2.54
C HIS A 329 -6.63 -24.96 3.33
N ARG A 330 -7.47 -24.74 4.35
CA ARG A 330 -8.17 -25.78 5.12
C ARG A 330 -9.59 -26.09 4.61
N ARG A 331 -9.97 -25.64 3.41
CA ARG A 331 -11.28 -25.90 2.78
C ARG A 331 -12.49 -25.52 3.67
N LYS A 332 -12.42 -24.43 4.43
CA LYS A 332 -13.48 -24.02 5.38
C LYS A 332 -13.76 -25.11 6.43
N MET A 333 -12.71 -25.57 7.11
CA MET A 333 -12.83 -26.48 8.26
C MET A 333 -13.83 -25.88 9.26
N HIS A 334 -14.83 -26.66 9.65
CA HIS A 334 -15.93 -26.22 10.51
C HIS A 334 -15.41 -26.00 11.94
N ALA A 335 -16.00 -25.07 12.71
CA ALA A 335 -15.54 -24.73 14.07
C ALA A 335 -15.49 -25.95 15.02
N SER A 336 -16.33 -26.97 14.78
CA SER A 336 -16.29 -28.24 15.51
C SER A 336 -14.97 -29.01 15.32
N LEU A 337 -14.36 -28.92 14.14
CA LEU A 337 -13.06 -29.54 13.86
C LEU A 337 -11.87 -28.70 14.37
N GLU A 338 -12.08 -27.41 14.69
CA GLU A 338 -11.10 -26.59 15.41
C GLU A 338 -11.01 -27.01 16.88
N CYS A 339 -12.14 -27.36 17.50
CA CYS A 339 -12.14 -28.04 18.81
C CYS A 339 -11.37 -29.36 18.74
N ASP A 340 -11.58 -30.19 17.72
CA ASP A 340 -10.86 -31.46 17.57
C ASP A 340 -9.35 -31.27 17.36
N GLU A 341 -8.91 -30.25 16.64
CA GLU A 341 -7.46 -29.93 16.49
C GLU A 341 -6.86 -29.38 17.79
N THR A 342 -7.61 -28.57 18.53
CA THR A 342 -7.18 -28.01 19.82
C THR A 342 -7.14 -29.11 20.89
N VAL A 343 -8.08 -30.05 20.84
CA VAL A 343 -8.10 -31.28 21.65
C VAL A 343 -6.94 -32.18 21.24
N LEU A 344 -6.67 -32.41 19.95
CA LEU A 344 -5.50 -33.16 19.50
C LEU A 344 -4.18 -32.50 19.94
N ALA A 345 -4.07 -31.17 19.87
CA ALA A 345 -2.91 -30.42 20.34
C ALA A 345 -2.80 -30.43 21.88
N GLY A 346 -3.93 -30.41 22.59
CA GLY A 346 -3.99 -30.46 24.05
C GLY A 346 -3.74 -31.87 24.62
N ASP A 347 -4.26 -32.91 23.97
CA ASP A 347 -4.09 -34.32 24.30
C ASP A 347 -2.65 -34.76 24.06
N LEU A 348 -1.98 -34.22 23.03
CA LEU A 348 -0.53 -34.37 22.82
C LEU A 348 0.32 -33.65 23.89
N VAL A 349 -0.26 -32.71 24.64
CA VAL A 349 0.37 -31.97 25.75
C VAL A 349 -0.01 -32.57 27.12
N SER A 350 -0.81 -33.65 27.14
CA SER A 350 -1.10 -34.39 28.37
C SER A 350 0.20 -34.88 29.05
N GLU A 351 0.19 -34.95 30.38
CA GLU A 351 1.39 -35.03 31.24
C GLU A 351 2.35 -36.20 30.94
N GLU A 352 1.90 -37.24 30.24
CA GLU A 352 2.71 -38.39 29.82
C GLU A 352 3.54 -38.12 28.54
N CYS A 353 3.26 -37.06 27.78
CA CYS A 353 3.91 -36.73 26.50
C CYS A 353 4.80 -35.47 26.54
N ARG A 354 5.33 -35.08 27.71
CA ARG A 354 6.20 -33.90 27.88
C ARG A 354 7.55 -33.91 27.12
N VAL A 355 7.84 -34.91 26.28
CA VAL A 355 9.06 -34.94 25.45
C VAL A 355 8.78 -35.38 24.01
N VAL A 356 7.67 -34.90 23.44
CA VAL A 356 7.57 -34.84 21.97
C VAL A 356 7.84 -33.40 21.58
N SER A 357 9.10 -33.10 21.22
CA SER A 357 9.44 -31.77 20.70
C SER A 357 8.48 -31.40 19.57
N ASP A 358 8.15 -30.11 19.41
CA ASP A 358 7.35 -29.59 18.29
C ASP A 358 7.81 -30.16 16.94
N GLU A 359 9.10 -30.46 16.83
CA GLU A 359 9.74 -31.09 15.67
C GLU A 359 9.21 -32.51 15.40
N LYS A 360 9.02 -33.35 16.42
CA LYS A 360 8.43 -34.70 16.27
C LYS A 360 6.94 -34.63 15.92
N ILE A 361 6.19 -33.70 16.51
CA ILE A 361 4.77 -33.46 16.15
C ILE A 361 4.69 -33.03 14.68
N CYS A 362 5.52 -32.07 14.26
CA CYS A 362 5.60 -31.61 12.87
C CYS A 362 6.03 -32.73 11.92
N LEU A 363 6.99 -33.58 12.30
CA LEU A 363 7.42 -34.75 11.52
C LEU A 363 6.30 -35.76 11.34
N GLN A 364 5.53 -36.03 12.40
CA GLN A 364 4.46 -37.01 12.35
C GLN A 364 3.23 -36.48 11.61
N ALA A 365 2.87 -35.21 11.81
CA ALA A 365 1.89 -34.51 11.01
C ALA A 365 2.28 -34.48 9.52
N ALA A 366 3.56 -34.22 9.22
CA ALA A 366 4.08 -34.27 7.85
C ALA A 366 3.98 -35.68 7.24
N ARG A 367 4.29 -36.74 8.00
CA ARG A 367 4.14 -38.14 7.55
C ARG A 367 2.68 -38.52 7.30
N ILE A 368 1.76 -38.14 8.19
CA ILE A 368 0.33 -38.40 8.03
C ILE A 368 -0.21 -37.61 6.83
N TRP A 369 0.19 -36.34 6.69
CA TRP A 369 -0.19 -35.51 5.55
C TRP A 369 0.36 -36.09 4.23
N LEU A 370 1.59 -36.60 4.22
CA LEU A 370 2.18 -37.31 3.09
C LEU A 370 1.40 -38.61 2.77
N ARG A 371 0.99 -39.39 3.76
CA ARG A 371 0.14 -40.57 3.51
C ARG A 371 -1.23 -40.20 2.93
N LEU A 372 -1.91 -39.23 3.52
CA LEU A 372 -3.31 -38.91 3.20
C LEU A 372 -3.47 -38.06 1.93
N ARG A 373 -2.45 -37.28 1.53
CA ARG A 373 -2.55 -36.35 0.39
C ARG A 373 -1.58 -36.66 -0.75
N TYR A 374 -0.55 -37.49 -0.54
CA TYR A 374 0.57 -37.62 -1.46
C TYR A 374 0.65 -38.95 -2.22
N GLU A 375 -0.23 -39.92 -1.97
CA GLU A 375 -0.28 -41.17 -2.78
C GLU A 375 -0.69 -40.95 -4.25
N LYS A 376 -1.14 -39.74 -4.66
CA LYS A 376 -1.50 -39.45 -6.06
C LYS A 376 -0.83 -38.25 -6.74
N LYS A 377 0.16 -37.59 -6.13
CA LYS A 377 0.84 -36.44 -6.78
C LYS A 377 2.32 -36.32 -6.44
N ILE A 378 3.11 -37.36 -6.72
CA ILE A 378 4.53 -37.14 -7.00
C ILE A 378 4.62 -36.63 -8.44
N ALA A 379 4.39 -35.33 -8.63
CA ALA A 379 5.00 -34.66 -9.75
C ALA A 379 6.50 -34.58 -9.42
N THR A 380 7.32 -35.33 -10.15
CA THR A 380 8.79 -35.36 -10.07
C THR A 380 9.47 -33.99 -10.31
N ALA A 381 8.70 -32.93 -10.58
CA ALA A 381 9.20 -31.57 -10.59
C ALA A 381 9.40 -31.06 -9.15
N SER A 382 10.56 -31.37 -8.57
CA SER A 382 11.16 -30.57 -7.50
C SER A 382 10.95 -29.09 -7.81
N ARG A 383 10.32 -28.35 -6.89
CA ARG A 383 10.41 -26.88 -6.89
C ARG A 383 11.89 -26.56 -6.66
N MET A 384 12.59 -26.36 -7.78
CA MET A 384 14.04 -26.23 -7.94
C MET A 384 14.74 -25.18 -7.05
N THR A 385 14.00 -24.47 -6.19
CA THR A 385 14.48 -23.30 -5.45
C THR A 385 14.23 -23.37 -3.93
N LYS A 386 13.60 -24.42 -3.40
CA LYS A 386 13.43 -24.54 -1.93
C LYS A 386 14.72 -25.14 -1.32
N GLY A 387 15.58 -24.28 -0.78
CA GLY A 387 16.79 -24.70 -0.03
C GLY A 387 18.14 -24.42 -0.71
N LEU A 388 18.17 -23.93 -1.95
CA LEU A 388 19.43 -23.51 -2.57
C LEU A 388 19.88 -22.16 -1.97
N LYS A 389 21.03 -22.16 -1.28
CA LYS A 389 21.76 -20.95 -0.89
C LYS A 389 21.87 -20.04 -2.14
N ARG A 390 21.48 -18.77 -2.02
CA ARG A 390 21.43 -17.76 -3.11
C ARG A 390 22.70 -17.71 -3.99
N THR A 391 23.84 -18.15 -3.46
CA THR A 391 25.13 -18.26 -4.15
C THR A 391 25.18 -19.35 -5.24
N ALA A 392 24.47 -20.47 -5.08
CA ALA A 392 24.43 -21.53 -6.09
C ALA A 392 23.62 -21.13 -7.33
N LEU A 393 22.54 -20.35 -7.14
CA LEU A 393 21.75 -19.80 -8.25
C LEU A 393 22.59 -18.87 -9.13
N LYS A 394 23.49 -18.06 -8.54
CA LYS A 394 24.40 -17.18 -9.29
C LYS A 394 25.40 -17.94 -10.16
N LYS A 395 25.90 -19.10 -9.70
CA LYS A 395 26.84 -19.93 -10.48
C LYS A 395 26.16 -20.61 -11.67
N ASN A 396 24.91 -21.04 -11.53
CA ASN A 396 24.18 -21.69 -12.63
C ASN A 396 23.51 -20.68 -13.60
N LEU A 397 23.20 -19.46 -13.16
CA LEU A 397 22.70 -18.38 -14.03
C LEU A 397 23.77 -17.73 -14.91
N GLY A 398 25.06 -18.04 -14.68
CA GLY A 398 26.18 -17.49 -15.46
C GLY A 398 26.24 -17.92 -16.93
N LYS A 399 25.37 -18.83 -17.38
CA LYS A 399 25.34 -19.34 -18.77
C LYS A 399 24.04 -19.07 -19.54
N MET A 400 23.05 -18.38 -18.96
CA MET A 400 21.85 -18.00 -19.72
C MET A 400 21.98 -16.56 -20.25
N SER A 401 22.14 -16.43 -21.56
CA SER A 401 22.21 -15.15 -22.29
C SER A 401 20.92 -14.32 -22.23
N ALA A 402 19.84 -14.85 -21.65
CA ALA A 402 18.58 -14.15 -21.46
C ALA A 402 18.58 -13.36 -20.14
N ALA A 403 18.58 -12.02 -20.21
CA ALA A 403 18.41 -11.16 -19.05
C ALA A 403 17.05 -11.43 -18.39
N THR A 404 17.05 -11.89 -17.14
CA THR A 404 15.79 -12.11 -16.41
C THR A 404 15.07 -10.78 -16.18
N ALA A 405 13.73 -10.78 -16.11
CA ALA A 405 12.97 -9.55 -15.82
C ALA A 405 13.41 -8.86 -14.51
N THR A 406 13.90 -9.65 -13.54
CA THR A 406 14.48 -9.13 -12.29
C THR A 406 15.79 -8.39 -12.55
N GLN A 407 16.69 -8.95 -13.36
CA GLN A 407 17.93 -8.27 -13.76
C GLN A 407 17.64 -7.02 -14.57
N TRP A 408 16.68 -7.07 -15.50
CA TRP A 408 16.25 -5.89 -16.24
C TRP A 408 15.76 -4.79 -15.29
N LYS A 409 14.89 -5.13 -14.32
CA LYS A 409 14.39 -4.18 -13.31
C LYS A 409 15.52 -3.57 -12.48
N LEU A 410 16.55 -4.34 -12.13
CA LEU A 410 17.70 -3.84 -11.39
C LEU A 410 18.55 -2.88 -12.25
N ARG A 411 18.87 -3.27 -13.49
CA ARG A 411 19.64 -2.43 -14.43
C ARG A 411 18.91 -1.12 -14.73
N ALA A 412 17.64 -1.18 -15.11
CA ALA A 412 16.85 0.01 -15.41
C ALA A 412 16.79 0.98 -14.22
N ARG A 413 16.77 0.47 -12.98
CA ARG A 413 16.83 1.30 -11.77
C ARG A 413 18.19 1.91 -11.53
N GLU A 414 19.26 1.17 -11.77
CA GLU A 414 20.62 1.67 -11.63
C GLU A 414 20.91 2.78 -12.65
N GLU A 415 20.49 2.58 -13.90
CA GLU A 415 20.60 3.58 -14.97
C GLU A 415 19.81 4.85 -14.62
N LEU A 416 18.54 4.70 -14.24
CA LEU A 416 17.71 5.83 -13.81
C LEU A 416 18.33 6.54 -12.59
N SER A 417 18.85 5.80 -11.61
CA SER A 417 19.51 6.38 -10.45
C SER A 417 20.80 7.12 -10.82
N LYS A 418 21.55 6.66 -11.83
CA LYS A 418 22.75 7.35 -12.33
C LYS A 418 22.36 8.64 -13.05
N ALA A 419 21.36 8.58 -13.94
CA ALA A 419 20.85 9.75 -14.65
C ALA A 419 20.32 10.84 -13.69
N MET A 420 19.57 10.43 -12.66
CA MET A 420 19.10 11.33 -11.60
C MET A 420 20.25 12.00 -10.84
N LYS A 421 21.33 11.26 -10.55
CA LYS A 421 22.50 11.82 -9.85
C LYS A 421 23.27 12.81 -10.72
N GLN A 422 23.39 12.55 -12.02
CA GLN A 422 24.07 13.44 -12.96
C GLN A 422 23.35 14.78 -13.10
N ARG A 423 22.01 14.79 -13.04
CA ARG A 423 21.21 16.03 -13.10
C ARG A 423 21.09 16.76 -11.76
N GLY A 424 21.49 16.13 -10.66
CA GLY A 424 21.31 16.63 -9.30
C GLY A 424 19.93 16.27 -8.75
N LEU A 425 19.91 15.82 -7.48
CA LEU A 425 18.67 15.54 -6.77
C LEU A 425 17.99 16.84 -6.36
N ARG A 426 16.66 16.90 -6.51
CA ARG A 426 15.87 18.06 -6.09
C ARG A 426 15.53 17.94 -4.61
N ASP A 427 15.58 19.08 -3.94
CA ASP A 427 15.04 19.26 -2.59
C ASP A 427 13.53 19.52 -2.63
N VAL A 428 12.90 19.61 -1.46
CA VAL A 428 11.46 19.84 -1.33
C VAL A 428 11.05 21.15 -2.00
N SER A 429 11.82 22.23 -1.79
CA SER A 429 11.57 23.55 -2.37
C SER A 429 11.61 23.56 -3.90
N SER A 430 12.52 22.80 -4.52
CA SER A 430 12.61 22.62 -5.97
C SER A 430 11.44 21.80 -6.53
N LEU A 431 10.97 20.80 -5.79
CA LEU A 431 9.77 20.03 -6.14
C LEU A 431 8.51 20.89 -6.03
N GLU A 432 8.37 21.71 -4.98
CA GLU A 432 7.27 22.67 -4.82
C GLU A 432 7.22 23.68 -5.97
N ARG A 433 8.38 24.21 -6.39
CA ARG A 433 8.47 25.07 -7.58
C ARG A 433 7.97 24.35 -8.84
N SER A 434 8.32 23.07 -8.99
CA SER A 434 7.89 22.27 -10.14
C SER A 434 6.38 22.03 -10.19
N ILE A 435 5.71 21.95 -9.02
CA ILE A 435 4.25 21.87 -8.93
C ILE A 435 3.58 23.15 -9.45
N ARG A 436 4.21 24.32 -9.23
CA ARG A 436 3.66 25.64 -9.63
C ARG A 436 3.82 25.93 -11.12
N LEU A 437 4.72 25.25 -11.82
CA LEU A 437 4.86 25.44 -13.26
C LEU A 437 3.54 25.10 -13.96
N PRO A 438 3.12 25.81 -15.02
CA PRO A 438 1.94 25.42 -15.78
C PRO A 438 2.15 24.03 -16.41
N CYS A 439 1.07 23.28 -16.57
CA CYS A 439 1.05 22.08 -17.42
C CYS A 439 0.25 22.43 -18.66
N GLY A 440 0.63 21.86 -19.80
CA GLY A 440 -0.14 22.04 -21.02
C GLY A 440 -1.61 21.63 -20.80
N HIS A 441 -2.53 22.40 -21.38
CA HIS A 441 -3.98 22.21 -21.24
C HIS A 441 -4.46 20.79 -21.60
N ALA A 442 -3.71 20.07 -22.46
CA ALA A 442 -4.05 18.72 -22.90
C ALA A 442 -4.09 17.67 -21.77
N GLY A 443 -3.48 17.93 -20.61
CA GLY A 443 -3.45 16.99 -19.49
C GLY A 443 -4.03 17.51 -18.18
N TRP A 444 -4.49 18.77 -18.12
CA TRP A 444 -4.93 19.42 -16.89
C TRP A 444 -6.38 19.90 -17.03
N SER A 445 -7.22 19.52 -16.08
CA SER A 445 -8.64 19.90 -16.04
C SER A 445 -8.99 20.65 -14.74
N SER A 446 -10.20 21.21 -14.65
CA SER A 446 -10.70 21.86 -13.43
C SER A 446 -10.61 20.97 -12.20
N ALA A 447 -10.93 19.67 -12.34
CA ALA A 447 -10.80 18.70 -11.26
C ALA A 447 -9.36 18.57 -10.72
N HIS A 448 -8.35 18.73 -11.59
CA HIS A 448 -6.95 18.74 -11.14
C HIS A 448 -6.62 20.02 -10.36
N GLU A 449 -7.20 21.16 -10.75
CA GLU A 449 -7.03 22.42 -10.04
C GLU A 449 -7.69 22.38 -8.66
N GLU A 450 -8.91 21.83 -8.57
CA GLU A 450 -9.62 21.61 -7.31
C GLU A 450 -8.84 20.69 -6.37
N GLU A 451 -8.32 19.58 -6.88
CA GLU A 451 -7.49 18.66 -6.09
C GLU A 451 -6.18 19.33 -5.65
N LEU A 452 -5.52 20.10 -6.52
CA LEU A 452 -4.31 20.84 -6.15
C LEU A 452 -4.59 21.89 -5.07
N ALA A 453 -5.71 22.62 -5.18
CA ALA A 453 -6.17 23.55 -4.16
C ALA A 453 -6.47 22.84 -2.83
N PHE A 454 -7.11 21.67 -2.87
CA PHE A 454 -7.34 20.83 -1.71
C PHE A 454 -6.02 20.45 -1.02
N GLN A 455 -5.03 19.94 -1.76
CA GLN A 455 -3.72 19.57 -1.19
C GLN A 455 -2.96 20.77 -0.62
N LYS A 456 -3.03 21.94 -1.26
CA LYS A 456 -2.45 23.19 -0.73
C LYS A 456 -3.11 23.62 0.59
N ASN A 457 -4.45 23.58 0.65
CA ASN A 457 -5.20 23.90 1.86
C ASN A 457 -4.89 22.91 2.99
N LYS A 458 -4.79 21.62 2.67
CA LYS A 458 -4.40 20.57 3.61
C LYS A 458 -3.00 20.80 4.19
N LEU A 459 -2.03 21.16 3.35
CA LEU A 459 -0.68 21.50 3.79
C LEU A 459 -0.68 22.73 4.70
N LEU A 460 -1.43 23.78 4.34
CA LEU A 460 -1.58 24.99 5.14
C LEU A 460 -2.20 24.67 6.51
N GLU A 461 -3.24 23.85 6.55
CA GLU A 461 -3.87 23.42 7.80
C GLU A 461 -2.90 22.65 8.70
N LYS A 462 -2.13 21.70 8.15
CA LYS A 462 -1.08 20.99 8.90
C LYS A 462 0.01 21.93 9.41
N LYS A 463 0.40 22.96 8.64
CA LYS A 463 1.33 24.00 9.11
C LYS A 463 0.74 24.77 10.29
N MET A 464 -0.53 25.16 10.23
CA MET A 464 -1.19 25.87 11.33
C MET A 464 -1.26 25.01 12.61
N GLN A 465 -1.58 23.72 12.46
CA GLN A 465 -1.57 22.78 13.59
C GLN A 465 -0.17 22.62 14.18
N ALA A 466 0.87 22.49 13.34
CA ALA A 466 2.26 22.43 13.78
C ALA A 466 2.72 23.72 14.48
N SER A 467 2.27 24.88 14.01
CA SER A 467 2.52 26.19 14.61
C SER A 467 1.89 26.29 16.00
N GLN A 468 0.63 25.88 16.14
CA GLN A 468 -0.05 25.83 17.43
C GLN A 468 0.65 24.90 18.43
N ALA A 469 1.23 23.80 17.94
CA ALA A 469 2.03 22.88 18.73
C ALA A 469 3.48 23.37 18.98
N GLY A 470 3.87 24.54 18.49
CA GLY A 470 5.22 25.08 18.65
C GLY A 470 6.31 24.32 17.88
N LEU A 471 5.93 23.53 16.88
CA LEU A 471 6.84 22.63 16.15
C LEU A 471 7.48 23.27 14.91
N LEU A 472 6.97 24.42 14.46
CA LEU A 472 7.55 25.13 13.32
C LEU A 472 8.84 25.86 13.71
N LEU A 473 9.78 25.92 12.76
CA LEU A 473 10.94 26.80 12.85
C LEU A 473 10.53 28.24 12.50
N ASP A 474 11.32 29.22 12.92
CA ASP A 474 10.97 30.63 12.79
C ASP A 474 10.78 31.07 11.34
N ALA A 475 11.58 30.52 10.43
CA ALA A 475 11.45 30.76 9.00
C ALA A 475 10.10 30.23 8.45
N GLU A 476 9.61 29.12 8.98
CA GLU A 476 8.35 28.50 8.57
C GLU A 476 7.14 29.24 9.15
N GLU A 477 7.27 29.69 10.40
CA GLU A 477 6.25 30.49 11.09
C GLU A 477 5.95 31.79 10.33
N ARG A 478 6.99 32.43 9.78
CA ARG A 478 6.84 33.61 8.90
C ARG A 478 6.00 33.32 7.67
N THR A 479 6.03 32.10 7.13
CA THR A 479 5.28 31.76 5.91
C THR A 479 3.77 31.70 6.10
N ILE A 480 3.30 31.55 7.35
CA ILE A 480 1.87 31.43 7.68
C ILE A 480 1.32 32.63 8.46
N ALA A 481 2.16 33.61 8.80
CA ALA A 481 1.81 34.73 9.66
C ALA A 481 0.56 35.50 9.17
N ALA A 482 0.42 35.70 7.86
CA ALA A 482 -0.71 36.39 7.26
C ALA A 482 -2.04 35.59 7.35
N ASP A 483 -1.97 34.27 7.28
CA ASP A 483 -3.14 33.39 7.26
C ASP A 483 -3.57 32.94 8.67
N LYS A 484 -2.66 33.00 9.64
CA LYS A 484 -2.86 32.52 11.02
C LYS A 484 -4.08 33.15 11.72
N PRO A 485 -4.32 34.47 11.67
CA PRO A 485 -5.48 35.08 12.32
C PRO A 485 -6.82 34.57 11.73
N LYS A 486 -6.88 34.41 10.41
CA LYS A 486 -8.08 33.91 9.73
C LYS A 486 -8.36 32.46 10.11
N TRP A 487 -7.32 31.64 10.20
CA TRP A 487 -7.43 30.24 10.62
C TRP A 487 -7.89 30.11 12.07
N LEU A 488 -7.31 30.89 12.99
CA LEU A 488 -7.72 30.89 14.41
C LEU A 488 -9.20 31.29 14.59
N LYS A 489 -9.67 32.29 13.83
CA LYS A 489 -11.09 32.67 13.84
C LYS A 489 -12.00 31.52 13.37
N ARG A 490 -11.59 30.77 12.35
CA ARG A 490 -12.34 29.59 11.85
C ARG A 490 -12.35 28.45 12.87
N GLN A 491 -11.20 28.18 13.51
CA GLN A 491 -11.08 27.19 14.59
C GLN A 491 -12.04 27.53 15.74
N ALA A 492 -12.01 28.77 16.26
CA ALA A 492 -12.90 29.20 17.34
C ALA A 492 -14.39 29.05 16.98
N GLN A 493 -14.76 29.38 15.73
CA GLN A 493 -16.13 29.16 15.24
C GLN A 493 -16.52 27.68 15.18
N ASN A 494 -15.60 26.80 14.76
CA ASN A 494 -15.85 25.36 14.72
C ASN A 494 -15.99 24.78 16.14
N THR A 495 -15.09 25.13 17.06
CA THR A 495 -15.17 24.71 18.47
C THR A 495 -16.48 25.17 19.11
N HIS A 496 -16.92 26.39 18.83
CA HIS A 496 -18.20 26.91 19.33
C HIS A 496 -19.40 26.11 18.77
N LYS A 497 -19.40 25.79 17.47
CA LYS A 497 -20.44 24.95 16.85
C LYS A 497 -20.47 23.55 17.45
N GLU A 498 -19.32 22.94 17.71
CA GLU A 498 -19.22 21.63 18.34
C GLU A 498 -19.71 21.66 19.80
N ALA A 499 -19.36 22.69 20.56
CA ALA A 499 -19.84 22.87 21.93
C ALA A 499 -21.37 23.03 21.99
N LEU A 500 -21.97 23.81 21.07
CA LEU A 500 -23.43 23.92 20.95
C LEU A 500 -24.09 22.58 20.61
N LYS A 501 -23.46 21.79 19.72
CA LYS A 501 -23.94 20.45 19.37
C LYS A 501 -23.86 19.49 20.56
N ALA A 502 -22.79 19.56 21.36
CA ALA A 502 -22.63 18.78 22.58
C ALA A 502 -23.66 19.15 23.66
N LYS A 503 -23.90 20.44 23.88
CA LYS A 503 -24.91 20.94 24.84
C LYS A 503 -26.33 20.47 24.49
N ARG A 504 -26.70 20.52 23.21
CA ARG A 504 -28.00 19.98 22.74
C ARG A 504 -28.16 18.49 23.01
N LEU A 505 -27.07 17.73 23.12
CA LEU A 505 -27.09 16.30 23.42
C LEU A 505 -27.14 16.02 24.93
N SER A 506 -26.71 16.94 25.79
CA SER A 506 -26.70 16.78 27.26
C SER A 506 -28.04 17.13 27.93
N ASP A 507 -28.87 17.97 27.32
CA ASP A 507 -30.11 18.50 27.91
C ASP A 507 -31.32 17.53 27.82
N ILE A 508 -31.09 16.28 27.41
CA ILE A 508 -32.12 15.22 27.39
C ILE A 508 -31.99 14.46 28.72
N ASP A 509 -33.07 14.20 29.47
CA ASP A 509 -33.10 13.40 30.73
C ASP A 509 -33.84 12.05 30.51
N LEU A 510 -33.30 10.94 31.03
CA LEU A 510 -33.77 9.53 30.79
C LEU A 510 -33.50 8.64 32.02
N THR A 511 -33.70 9.13 33.24
CA THR A 511 -33.34 8.40 34.47
C THR A 511 -34.46 7.62 35.16
N ALA A 512 -35.69 7.55 34.62
CA ALA A 512 -36.78 6.83 35.27
C ALA A 512 -37.06 5.45 34.63
N ASP A 513 -36.66 4.40 35.35
CA ASP A 513 -37.06 2.99 35.19
C ASP A 513 -36.26 2.12 34.19
N ARG A 514 -35.23 1.42 34.68
CA ARG A 514 -34.21 0.72 33.86
C ARG A 514 -34.03 -0.75 34.23
N ARG A 515 -34.78 -1.62 33.57
CA ARG A 515 -34.37 -3.01 33.30
C ARG A 515 -34.10 -3.12 31.79
N TRP A 516 -33.21 -4.01 31.33
CA TRP A 516 -32.87 -4.15 29.90
C TRP A 516 -33.08 -5.59 29.42
N LYS A 517 -33.54 -5.78 28.18
CA LYS A 517 -33.78 -7.04 27.47
C LYS A 517 -33.06 -7.04 26.11
N LEU A 518 -32.53 -8.19 25.70
CA LEU A 518 -31.86 -8.37 24.40
C LEU A 518 -32.91 -8.72 23.32
N ALA A 519 -32.83 -8.10 22.14
CA ALA A 519 -33.67 -8.47 21.00
C ALA A 519 -32.78 -8.80 19.78
N ASP A 520 -32.92 -10.01 19.25
CA ASP A 520 -32.17 -10.48 18.09
C ASP A 520 -32.81 -9.95 16.79
N VAL A 521 -32.07 -9.14 16.04
CA VAL A 521 -32.59 -8.42 14.85
C VAL A 521 -32.45 -9.23 13.56
N LEU A 522 -31.83 -10.40 13.58
CA LEU A 522 -31.55 -11.17 12.35
C LEU A 522 -31.84 -12.67 12.52
N GLY A 523 -33.13 -13.03 12.56
CA GLY A 523 -33.52 -14.43 12.46
C GLY A 523 -34.94 -14.85 12.81
N GLY A 524 -35.97 -14.03 12.54
CA GLY A 524 -37.36 -14.49 12.51
C GLY A 524 -38.23 -14.04 13.69
N GLN A 525 -39.18 -13.14 13.37
CA GLN A 525 -40.28 -12.63 14.20
C GLN A 525 -39.90 -11.68 15.36
N VAL A 526 -39.59 -10.43 15.00
CA VAL A 526 -40.21 -9.30 15.71
C VAL A 526 -41.47 -8.97 14.91
N VAL A 527 -42.62 -9.38 15.44
CA VAL A 527 -43.94 -9.18 14.83
C VAL A 527 -44.16 -7.70 14.51
N ALA A 528 -44.66 -7.47 13.30
CA ALA A 528 -45.03 -6.22 12.64
C ALA A 528 -45.22 -4.98 13.53
N LEU A 529 -44.33 -4.01 13.36
CA LEU A 529 -44.66 -2.58 13.52
C LEU A 529 -44.62 -1.97 12.12
N GLU A 530 -45.70 -2.17 11.37
CA GLU A 530 -45.89 -1.66 10.00
C GLU A 530 -46.16 -0.14 9.93
N GLN A 531 -46.01 0.60 11.02
CA GLN A 531 -46.18 2.05 11.03
C GLN A 531 -45.00 2.72 11.75
N GLY A 532 -44.08 3.29 10.96
CA GLY A 532 -43.17 4.34 11.44
C GLY A 532 -41.74 3.94 11.81
N LEU A 533 -40.99 3.33 10.88
CA LEU A 533 -39.53 3.16 11.02
C LEU A 533 -38.76 4.51 11.08
N GLU A 534 -39.38 5.62 10.68
CA GLU A 534 -38.76 6.95 10.69
C GLU A 534 -38.64 7.58 12.09
N HIS A 535 -39.49 7.19 13.04
CA HIS A 535 -39.35 7.64 14.45
C HIS A 535 -38.27 6.87 15.23
N LEU A 536 -37.99 5.61 14.85
CA LEU A 536 -37.03 4.75 15.56
C LEU A 536 -35.56 5.19 15.40
N ARG A 537 -35.21 5.89 14.31
CA ARG A 537 -33.85 6.40 14.10
C ARG A 537 -33.48 7.57 15.02
N GLN A 538 -34.45 8.25 15.63
CA GLN A 538 -34.19 9.45 16.44
C GLN A 538 -34.00 9.19 17.94
N GLN A 539 -34.29 7.99 18.44
CA GLN A 539 -34.25 7.71 19.90
C GLN A 539 -33.03 6.93 20.41
N ALA A 540 -32.08 6.57 19.55
CA ALA A 540 -30.89 5.83 19.98
C ALA A 540 -29.74 6.78 20.31
N ARG A 541 -29.52 7.07 21.60
CA ARG A 541 -28.19 7.35 22.19
C ARG A 541 -28.27 7.53 23.70
N ARG A 542 -27.83 6.52 24.45
CA ARG A 542 -27.37 6.65 25.85
C ARG A 542 -26.29 5.65 26.23
N ASN A 543 -25.69 5.94 27.40
CA ASN A 543 -24.45 5.43 27.94
C ASN A 543 -24.37 3.89 27.97
N PRO A 544 -23.43 3.25 27.23
CA PRO A 544 -23.25 1.80 27.21
C PRO A 544 -22.97 1.18 28.58
N ALA A 545 -22.52 1.98 29.55
CA ALA A 545 -22.22 1.53 30.91
C ALA A 545 -23.44 0.98 31.67
N GLU A 546 -24.66 1.28 31.21
CA GLU A 546 -25.92 0.92 31.87
C GLU A 546 -26.47 -0.43 31.39
N VAL A 547 -25.87 -1.02 30.34
CA VAL A 547 -26.17 -2.37 29.88
C VAL A 547 -25.42 -3.36 30.78
N PRO A 548 -26.07 -4.43 31.30
CA PRO A 548 -25.37 -5.46 32.06
C PRO A 548 -24.12 -5.93 31.33
N ARG A 549 -22.95 -5.95 32.00
CA ARG A 549 -21.63 -6.18 31.37
C ARG A 549 -21.59 -7.36 30.39
N ARG A 550 -22.31 -8.45 30.68
CA ARG A 550 -22.41 -9.61 29.77
C ARG A 550 -23.09 -9.29 28.44
N MET A 551 -24.15 -8.47 28.42
CA MET A 551 -24.84 -8.06 27.19
C MET A 551 -24.06 -7.01 26.39
N ALA A 552 -23.35 -6.10 27.06
CA ALA A 552 -22.54 -5.08 26.40
C ALA A 552 -21.44 -5.71 25.52
N TRP A 553 -20.80 -6.78 26.00
CA TRP A 553 -19.79 -7.51 25.25
C TRP A 553 -20.35 -8.17 23.98
N VAL A 554 -21.51 -8.83 24.08
CA VAL A 554 -22.14 -9.51 22.93
C VAL A 554 -22.58 -8.49 21.87
N LEU A 555 -23.21 -7.39 22.29
CA LEU A 555 -23.68 -6.33 21.39
C LEU A 555 -22.55 -5.57 20.70
N THR A 556 -21.43 -5.36 21.40
CA THR A 556 -20.24 -4.71 20.82
C THR A 556 -19.58 -5.61 19.77
N LEU A 557 -19.51 -6.92 20.00
CA LEU A 557 -18.85 -7.86 19.08
C LEU A 557 -19.68 -8.10 17.81
N TYR A 558 -20.98 -8.33 17.95
CA TYR A 558 -21.82 -8.84 16.85
C TYR A 558 -22.77 -7.80 16.25
N GLY A 559 -22.91 -6.64 16.89
CA GLY A 559 -23.95 -5.67 16.57
C GLY A 559 -25.35 -6.15 16.99
N GLY A 560 -26.29 -5.23 17.15
CA GLY A 560 -27.66 -5.59 17.56
C GLY A 560 -28.38 -4.47 18.32
N ALA A 561 -29.49 -4.82 18.96
CA ALA A 561 -30.33 -3.90 19.72
C ALA A 561 -30.55 -4.40 21.16
N ALA A 562 -30.42 -3.51 22.14
CA ALA A 562 -30.89 -3.71 23.50
C ALA A 562 -32.10 -2.79 23.75
N VAL A 563 -33.15 -3.31 24.38
CA VAL A 563 -34.37 -2.56 24.66
C VAL A 563 -34.76 -2.70 26.12
N ASN A 564 -35.33 -1.68 26.76
CA ASN A 564 -35.91 -1.87 28.09
C ASN A 564 -37.31 -2.55 28.02
N PRO A 565 -37.83 -3.16 29.11
CA PRO A 565 -39.16 -3.77 29.11
C PRO A 565 -40.27 -2.80 28.74
N ALA A 566 -40.15 -1.51 29.07
CA ALA A 566 -41.11 -0.48 28.68
C ALA A 566 -41.22 -0.35 27.15
N PHE A 567 -40.09 -0.46 26.43
CA PHE A 567 -40.04 -0.51 24.97
C PHE A 567 -40.82 -1.70 24.40
N VAL A 568 -40.66 -2.88 25.00
CA VAL A 568 -41.39 -4.09 24.58
C VAL A 568 -42.87 -3.97 24.90
N GLN A 569 -43.23 -3.56 26.11
CA GLN A 569 -44.62 -3.47 26.59
C GLN A 569 -45.44 -2.43 25.83
N SER A 570 -44.81 -1.34 25.40
CA SER A 570 -45.49 -0.27 24.66
C SER A 570 -45.51 -0.47 23.14
N MET A 571 -44.96 -1.59 22.65
CA MET A 571 -44.71 -1.82 21.22
C MET A 571 -43.96 -0.66 20.57
N GLY A 572 -42.86 -0.23 21.19
CA GLY A 572 -41.99 0.84 20.66
C GLY A 572 -42.52 2.26 20.83
N LYS A 573 -43.71 2.47 21.43
CA LYS A 573 -44.26 3.81 21.67
C LYS A 573 -43.62 4.55 22.87
N LYS A 574 -43.01 3.83 23.81
CA LYS A 574 -42.37 4.35 25.03
C LYS A 574 -41.18 3.45 25.43
N GLY A 575 -40.09 4.00 25.98
CA GLY A 575 -38.94 3.22 26.46
C GLY A 575 -37.63 3.52 25.72
N GLU A 576 -36.57 2.78 26.03
CA GLU A 576 -35.22 3.00 25.48
C GLU A 576 -34.82 1.84 24.56
N LEU A 577 -34.23 2.17 23.40
CA LEU A 577 -33.60 1.25 22.44
C LEU A 577 -32.16 1.71 22.19
N LEU A 578 -31.19 0.85 22.48
CA LEU A 578 -29.78 1.04 22.17
C LEU A 578 -29.39 0.15 21.01
N GLN A 579 -28.97 0.75 19.90
CA GLN A 579 -28.48 0.04 18.73
C GLN A 579 -26.96 0.11 18.68
N PHE A 580 -26.32 -1.04 18.58
CA PHE A 580 -24.88 -1.20 18.48
C PHE A 580 -24.51 -1.61 17.06
N GLU A 581 -23.55 -0.89 16.47
CA GLU A 581 -22.90 -1.35 15.25
C GLU A 581 -21.87 -2.44 15.61
N ALA A 582 -21.83 -3.50 14.81
CA ALA A 582 -20.89 -4.58 15.02
C ALA A 582 -19.45 -4.08 14.88
N ALA A 583 -18.62 -4.27 15.92
CA ALA A 583 -17.19 -4.03 15.82
C ALA A 583 -16.54 -4.94 14.76
N VAL A 584 -17.12 -6.12 14.54
CA VAL A 584 -16.75 -7.03 13.46
C VAL A 584 -17.78 -6.90 12.34
N ARG A 585 -17.44 -6.19 11.25
CA ARG A 585 -18.23 -6.29 10.03
C ARG A 585 -18.21 -7.75 9.58
N LYS A 586 -19.36 -8.45 9.68
CA LYS A 586 -19.56 -9.70 8.94
C LYS A 586 -19.23 -9.39 7.49
N ALA A 587 -18.16 -9.99 6.97
CA ALA A 587 -17.94 -10.03 5.54
C ALA A 587 -19.20 -10.65 4.95
N LYS A 588 -19.91 -9.92 4.07
CA LYS A 588 -20.94 -10.54 3.24
C LYS A 588 -20.25 -11.68 2.50
N LEU A 589 -20.61 -12.91 2.85
CA LEU A 589 -20.18 -14.12 2.14
C LEU A 589 -20.81 -14.17 0.76
#